data_AF-A0A8X7NXW1-F1
#
_entry.id   AF-A0A8X7NXW1-F1
#
_cell.length_a   1.000
_cell.length_b   1.000
_cell.length_c   1.000
_cell.angle_alpha   90.00
_cell.angle_beta   90.00
_cell.angle_gamma   90.00
#
_symmetry.space_group_name_H-M   'P 1'
#
loop_
_entity.id
_entity.type
_entity.pdbx_description
1 polymer ?
#
loop_
_entity_poly.entity_id
_entity_poly.type
_entity_poly.pdbx_seq_one_letter_code
_entity_poly.pdbx_strand_id
1 'polypeptide(L)'
;MAPIDPHSFTDSSHPLTTHVSLSLYLDFSTSTIHATSLLTLSSSFSGTLSLDSRSISITTILDPKTLSPLPYTVSPNPDPIRGSEIAVVLSGQSQLLLVYSTSPSASALQWLSPPQTFSKSHPYVYTQCQAIHARSIFPCQDTPAARIRYDAVLNVPSSLRRYVCSSRASQAPVPEEAKHLDASLVRGG
;
A
#
# COMPACT_ATOMS: atom_id res chain seq x y z
N MET A 1 -5.29 -0.51 -26.47
CA MET A 1 -4.98 -1.73 -25.70
C MET A 1 -6.23 -2.18 -24.97
N ALA A 2 -6.43 -3.49 -24.83
CA ALA A 2 -7.63 -4.03 -24.18
C ALA A 2 -7.40 -4.10 -22.66
N PRO A 3 -8.29 -3.51 -21.84
CA PRO A 3 -8.23 -3.68 -20.39
C PRO A 3 -8.41 -5.17 -20.06
N ILE A 4 -7.53 -5.71 -19.20
CA ILE A 4 -7.69 -7.08 -18.67
C ILE A 4 -8.98 -7.18 -17.85
N ASP A 5 -9.29 -6.10 -17.14
CA ASP A 5 -10.34 -6.01 -16.15
C ASP A 5 -10.96 -4.61 -16.22
N PRO A 6 -12.27 -4.46 -16.48
CA PRO A 6 -12.93 -3.16 -16.56
C PRO A 6 -12.92 -2.39 -15.23
N HIS A 7 -12.61 -3.04 -14.11
CA HIS A 7 -12.58 -2.43 -12.77
C HIS A 7 -11.16 -2.09 -12.30
N SER A 8 -10.14 -2.19 -13.15
CA SER A 8 -8.76 -1.87 -12.81
C SER A 8 -8.11 -1.02 -13.91
N PHE A 9 -7.11 -0.22 -13.54
CA PHE A 9 -6.19 0.44 -14.46
C PHE A 9 -5.05 -0.51 -14.92
N THR A 10 -5.07 -1.78 -14.54
CA THR A 10 -4.08 -2.78 -14.95
C THR A 10 -4.13 -3.01 -16.46
N ASP A 11 -3.00 -2.77 -17.12
CA ASP A 11 -2.82 -3.03 -18.55
C ASP A 11 -2.18 -4.41 -18.78
N SER A 12 -2.62 -5.12 -19.83
CA SER A 12 -2.14 -6.45 -20.22
C SER A 12 -0.69 -6.49 -20.69
N SER A 13 -0.14 -5.36 -21.11
CA SER A 13 1.27 -5.25 -21.49
C SER A 13 2.21 -4.98 -20.33
N HIS A 14 1.68 -4.57 -19.17
CA HIS A 14 2.50 -4.32 -17.99
C HIS A 14 2.93 -5.65 -17.38
N PRO A 15 4.19 -5.78 -16.90
CA PRO A 15 4.54 -6.92 -16.09
C PRO A 15 3.71 -6.91 -14.80
N LEU A 16 3.16 -8.07 -14.46
CA LEU A 16 2.36 -8.22 -13.26
C LEU A 16 3.27 -8.27 -12.03
N THR A 17 2.78 -7.71 -10.93
CA THR A 17 3.41 -7.83 -9.62
C THR A 17 3.40 -9.30 -9.19
N THR A 18 4.51 -9.80 -8.67
CA THR A 18 4.65 -11.19 -8.18
C THR A 18 4.82 -11.27 -6.67
N HIS A 19 5.31 -10.19 -6.07
CA HIS A 19 5.53 -10.09 -4.63
C HIS A 19 5.38 -8.64 -4.15
N VAL A 20 4.84 -8.46 -2.95
CA VAL A 20 4.76 -7.17 -2.26
C VAL A 20 5.27 -7.31 -0.83
N SER A 21 6.25 -6.49 -0.44
CA SER A 21 6.63 -6.32 0.98
C SER A 21 5.95 -5.07 1.54
N LEU A 22 5.10 -5.25 2.55
CA LEU A 22 4.36 -4.17 3.21
C LEU A 22 4.95 -3.86 4.58
N SER A 23 5.20 -2.58 4.85
CA SER A 23 5.43 -2.09 6.22
C SER A 23 4.33 -1.11 6.56
N LEU A 24 3.51 -1.44 7.56
CA LEU A 24 2.29 -0.73 7.89
C LEU A 24 2.34 -0.25 9.33
N TYR A 25 2.24 1.06 9.55
CA TYR A 25 2.08 1.68 10.85
C TYR A 25 0.62 2.15 11.01
N LEU A 26 -0.10 1.53 11.94
CA LEU A 26 -1.52 1.79 12.15
C LEU A 26 -1.72 2.87 13.20
N ASP A 27 -2.12 4.06 12.76
CA ASP A 27 -2.48 5.17 13.63
C ASP A 27 -3.98 5.21 13.89
N PHE A 28 -4.38 4.67 15.05
CA PHE A 28 -5.77 4.64 15.50
C PHE A 28 -6.31 6.04 15.84
N SER A 29 -5.45 7.01 16.16
CA SER A 29 -5.90 8.36 16.52
C SER A 29 -6.41 9.13 15.31
N THR A 30 -5.75 8.95 14.17
CA THR A 30 -6.12 9.57 12.90
C THR A 30 -6.91 8.63 11.99
N SER A 31 -7.05 7.34 12.33
CA SER A 31 -7.65 6.31 11.46
C SER A 31 -6.92 6.20 10.12
N THR A 32 -5.60 6.27 10.15
CA THR A 32 -4.75 6.19 8.97
C THR A 32 -3.70 5.10 9.12
N ILE A 33 -3.19 4.61 7.98
CA ILE A 33 -2.03 3.74 7.92
C ILE A 33 -0.94 4.50 7.20
N HIS A 34 0.19 4.73 7.86
CA HIS A 34 1.41 5.20 7.23
C HIS A 34 2.20 3.98 6.75
N ALA A 35 2.58 3.97 5.48
CA ALA A 35 3.01 2.73 4.86
C ALA A 35 4.14 2.89 3.85
N THR A 36 4.89 1.81 3.71
CA THR A 36 5.72 1.56 2.53
C THR A 36 5.31 0.25 1.88
N SER A 37 5.38 0.22 0.54
CA SER A 37 5.18 -1.00 -0.24
C SER A 37 6.29 -1.14 -1.27
N LEU A 38 7.05 -2.22 -1.16
CA LEU A 38 8.01 -2.63 -2.19
C LEU A 38 7.31 -3.61 -3.13
N LEU A 39 7.05 -3.18 -4.35
CA LEU A 39 6.44 -4.01 -5.40
C LEU A 39 7.56 -4.66 -6.21
N THR A 40 7.43 -5.97 -6.45
CA THR A 40 8.33 -6.72 -7.35
C THR A 40 7.56 -7.20 -8.56
N LEU A 41 7.94 -6.72 -9.74
CA LEU A 41 7.35 -7.05 -11.03
C LEU A 41 7.93 -8.37 -11.57
N SER A 42 7.18 -9.06 -12.45
CA SER A 42 7.61 -10.32 -13.08
C SER A 42 8.82 -10.16 -14.01
N SER A 43 9.03 -8.96 -14.55
CA SER A 43 10.18 -8.59 -15.36
C SER A 43 10.46 -7.09 -15.24
N SER A 44 11.64 -6.66 -15.67
CA SER A 44 11.95 -5.24 -15.84
C SER A 44 10.97 -4.58 -16.81
N PHE A 45 10.68 -3.30 -16.59
CA PHE A 45 9.80 -2.50 -17.42
C PHE A 45 10.39 -1.14 -17.75
N SER A 46 10.16 -0.67 -18.97
CA SER A 46 10.47 0.68 -19.41
C SER A 46 9.21 1.28 -20.04
N GLY A 47 8.79 2.43 -19.57
CA GLY A 47 7.51 3.05 -19.93
C GLY A 47 6.72 3.45 -18.69
N THR A 48 5.43 3.73 -18.86
CA THR A 48 4.54 4.16 -17.78
C THR A 48 3.78 2.96 -17.22
N LEU A 49 4.06 2.59 -15.96
CA LEU A 49 3.34 1.55 -15.23
C LEU A 49 2.13 2.17 -14.52
N SER A 50 0.95 1.62 -14.77
CA SER A 50 -0.29 2.01 -14.11
C SER A 50 -0.58 1.14 -12.88
N LEU A 51 -0.89 1.79 -11.75
CA LEU A 51 -1.36 1.15 -10.51
C LEU A 51 -2.72 1.73 -10.11
N ASP A 52 -3.57 0.90 -9.54
CA ASP A 52 -4.82 1.30 -8.90
C ASP A 52 -4.56 1.91 -7.52
N SER A 53 -5.29 2.98 -7.22
CA SER A 53 -5.33 3.57 -5.88
C SER A 53 -6.71 4.13 -5.55
N ARG A 54 -7.05 4.23 -4.27
CA ARG A 54 -8.27 4.92 -3.81
C ARG A 54 -8.05 5.51 -2.43
N SER A 55 -8.23 6.82 -2.30
CA SER A 55 -8.05 7.53 -1.03
C SER A 55 -6.67 7.26 -0.39
N ILE A 56 -5.62 7.24 -1.22
CA ILE A 56 -4.22 7.11 -0.82
C ILE A 56 -3.49 8.39 -1.19
N SER A 57 -2.64 8.87 -0.27
CA SER A 57 -1.74 10.01 -0.48
C SER A 57 -0.32 9.49 -0.69
N ILE A 58 0.22 9.63 -1.90
CA ILE A 58 1.60 9.25 -2.21
C ILE A 58 2.55 10.36 -1.76
N THR A 59 3.51 10.02 -0.91
CA THR A 59 4.60 10.92 -0.51
C THR A 59 5.73 10.89 -1.53
N THR A 60 6.16 9.68 -1.94
CA THR A 60 7.18 9.50 -2.98
C THR A 60 7.17 8.08 -3.53
N ILE A 61 7.75 7.91 -4.72
CA ILE A 61 8.04 6.62 -5.33
C ILE A 61 9.52 6.60 -5.68
N LEU A 62 10.24 5.57 -5.26
CA LEU A 62 11.69 5.47 -5.37
C LEU A 62 12.10 4.19 -6.10
N ASP A 63 13.24 4.25 -6.78
CA ASP A 63 13.99 3.06 -7.16
C ASP A 63 14.61 2.46 -5.88
N PRO A 64 14.28 1.22 -5.49
CA PRO A 64 14.75 0.65 -4.23
C PRO A 64 16.26 0.39 -4.20
N LYS A 65 16.95 0.35 -5.35
CA LYS A 65 18.39 0.10 -5.41
C LYS A 65 19.20 1.38 -5.21
N THR A 66 18.76 2.47 -5.83
CA THR A 66 19.49 3.75 -5.84
C THR A 66 18.88 4.78 -4.88
N LEU A 67 17.65 4.53 -4.41
CA LEU A 67 16.81 5.46 -3.66
C LEU A 67 16.52 6.77 -4.41
N SER A 68 16.73 6.79 -5.72
CA SER A 68 16.39 7.95 -6.56
C SER A 68 14.88 8.02 -6.80
N PRO A 69 14.28 9.22 -6.80
CA PRO A 69 12.86 9.38 -7.13
C PRO A 69 12.52 8.89 -8.54
N LEU A 70 11.43 8.14 -8.65
CA LEU A 70 10.81 7.77 -9.91
C LEU A 70 9.69 8.77 -10.23
N PRO A 71 9.67 9.37 -11.43
CA PRO A 71 8.59 10.28 -11.80
C PRO A 71 7.24 9.57 -11.77
N TYR A 72 6.23 10.20 -11.18
CA TYR A 72 4.87 9.66 -11.17
C TYR A 72 3.84 10.77 -11.24
N THR A 73 2.64 10.41 -11.67
CA THR A 73 1.45 11.25 -11.58
C THR A 73 0.32 10.45 -10.94
N VAL A 74 -0.58 11.17 -10.27
CA VAL A 74 -1.83 10.61 -9.74
C VAL A 74 -2.97 11.31 -10.46
N SER A 75 -3.93 10.57 -11.00
CA SER A 75 -5.08 11.18 -11.67
C SER A 75 -5.79 12.17 -10.74
N PRO A 76 -5.94 13.45 -11.15
CA PRO A 76 -6.52 14.48 -10.29
C PRO A 76 -8.03 14.29 -10.08
N ASN A 77 -8.70 13.59 -11.01
CA ASN A 77 -10.11 13.29 -10.98
C ASN A 77 -10.29 11.78 -10.80
N PRO A 78 -10.61 11.29 -9.58
CA PRO A 78 -10.82 9.87 -9.36
C PRO A 78 -12.04 9.34 -10.13
N ASP A 79 -11.90 8.18 -10.74
CA ASP A 79 -13.01 7.40 -11.28
C ASP A 79 -13.90 6.89 -10.13
N PRO A 80 -15.24 7.01 -10.20
CA PRO A 80 -16.13 6.60 -9.11
C PRO A 80 -15.98 5.13 -8.70
N ILE A 81 -15.65 4.25 -9.64
CA ILE A 81 -15.51 2.81 -9.45
C ILE A 81 -14.05 2.42 -9.26
N ARG A 82 -13.14 2.92 -10.11
CA ARG A 82 -11.75 2.47 -10.10
C ARG A 82 -10.86 3.23 -9.11
N GLY A 83 -11.26 4.44 -8.70
CA GLY A 83 -10.41 5.35 -7.93
C GLY A 83 -9.46 6.14 -8.84
N SER A 84 -8.25 6.42 -8.36
CA SER A 84 -7.24 7.17 -9.12
C SER A 84 -6.17 6.23 -9.67
N GLU A 85 -5.79 6.46 -10.92
CA GLU A 85 -4.60 5.83 -11.50
C GLU A 85 -3.35 6.51 -10.95
N ILE A 86 -2.37 5.70 -10.57
CA ILE A 86 -1.00 6.16 -10.33
C ILE A 86 -0.16 5.68 -11.51
N ALA A 87 0.32 6.62 -12.30
CA ALA A 87 1.15 6.37 -13.47
C ALA A 87 2.62 6.65 -13.12
N VAL A 88 3.45 5.59 -13.06
CA VAL A 88 4.87 5.66 -12.66
C VAL A 88 5.75 5.44 -13.88
N VAL A 89 6.69 6.35 -14.15
CA VAL A 89 7.64 6.22 -15.25
C VAL A 89 8.82 5.36 -14.81
N LEU A 90 8.99 4.22 -15.46
CA LEU A 90 10.09 3.28 -15.27
C LEU A 90 11.02 3.30 -16.48
N SER A 91 12.30 3.05 -16.25
CA SER A 91 13.39 3.03 -17.21
C SER A 91 14.27 1.78 -17.02
N GLY A 92 13.62 0.62 -16.89
CA GLY A 92 14.28 -0.69 -16.72
C GLY A 92 14.16 -1.29 -15.32
N GLN A 93 13.40 -0.67 -14.42
CA GLN A 93 13.14 -1.19 -13.08
C GLN A 93 12.25 -2.43 -13.11
N SER A 94 12.57 -3.41 -12.26
CA SER A 94 11.69 -4.54 -11.91
C SER A 94 11.11 -4.42 -10.51
N GLN A 95 11.47 -3.37 -9.78
CA GLN A 95 10.98 -3.10 -8.44
C GLN A 95 10.80 -1.60 -8.24
N LEU A 96 9.85 -1.23 -7.39
CA LEU A 96 9.57 0.14 -7.00
C LEU A 96 9.12 0.20 -5.55
N LEU A 97 9.63 1.19 -4.82
CA LEU A 97 9.29 1.44 -3.42
C LEU A 97 8.35 2.64 -3.35
N LEU A 98 7.14 2.42 -2.87
CA LEU A 98 6.18 3.50 -2.65
C LEU A 98 6.14 3.84 -1.16
N VAL A 99 6.12 5.14 -0.86
CA VAL A 99 5.89 5.70 0.48
C VAL A 99 4.60 6.49 0.44
N TYR A 100 3.64 6.14 1.29
CA TYR A 100 2.29 6.69 1.21
C TYR A 100 1.55 6.59 2.54
N SER A 101 0.37 7.20 2.60
CA SER A 101 -0.59 6.99 3.67
C SER A 101 -1.99 6.73 3.15
N THR A 102 -2.76 5.94 3.89
CA THR A 102 -4.20 5.79 3.65
C THR A 102 -4.97 6.97 4.23
N SER A 103 -6.22 7.12 3.80
CA SER A 103 -7.17 8.08 4.35
C SER A 103 -8.09 7.44 5.39
N PRO A 104 -8.69 8.22 6.32
CA PRO A 104 -9.83 7.76 7.12
C PRO A 104 -11.04 7.32 6.28
N SER A 105 -11.12 7.80 5.04
CA SER A 105 -12.12 7.41 4.04
C SER A 105 -11.71 6.20 3.18
N ALA A 106 -10.63 5.48 3.54
CA ALA A 106 -10.19 4.29 2.84
C ALA A 106 -11.29 3.20 2.90
N SER A 107 -11.82 2.85 1.73
CA SER A 107 -12.99 1.98 1.62
C SER A 107 -12.79 0.55 2.13
N ALA A 108 -11.55 0.06 2.19
CA ALA A 108 -11.26 -1.27 2.72
C ALA A 108 -11.18 -1.30 4.25
N LEU A 109 -10.99 -0.16 4.90
CA LEU A 109 -10.64 -0.08 6.31
C LEU A 109 -11.87 0.31 7.12
N GLN A 110 -12.27 -0.57 8.04
CA GLN A 110 -13.25 -0.20 9.06
C GLN A 110 -12.54 -0.02 10.39
N TRP A 111 -12.46 1.24 10.83
CA TRP A 111 -11.98 1.61 12.15
C TRP A 111 -13.16 1.66 13.13
N LEU A 112 -12.96 1.09 14.31
CA LEU A 112 -13.93 1.04 15.39
C LEU A 112 -13.33 1.66 16.63
N SER A 113 -14.00 2.68 17.16
CA SER A 113 -13.70 3.26 18.46
C SER A 113 -13.99 2.24 19.59
N PRO A 114 -13.38 2.39 20.78
CA PRO A 114 -13.60 1.46 21.89
C PRO A 114 -15.08 1.18 22.19
N PRO A 115 -16.00 2.19 22.23
CA PRO A 115 -17.43 1.94 22.46
C PRO A 115 -18.10 1.06 21.40
N GLN A 116 -17.55 0.96 20.19
CA GLN A 116 -18.09 0.11 19.11
C GLN A 116 -17.59 -1.34 19.22
N THR A 117 -16.56 -1.62 20.04
CA THR A 117 -16.05 -2.98 20.25
C THR A 117 -16.82 -3.69 21.36
N PHE A 118 -16.68 -5.01 21.44
CA PHE A 118 -17.27 -5.80 22.53
C PHE A 118 -16.65 -5.44 23.88
N SER A 119 -15.33 -5.26 23.92
CA SER A 119 -14.57 -4.98 25.15
C SER A 119 -14.81 -3.58 25.73
N LYS A 120 -15.34 -2.64 24.94
CA LYS A 120 -15.53 -1.22 25.27
C LYS A 120 -14.27 -0.44 25.65
N SER A 121 -13.11 -1.08 25.68
CA SER A 121 -11.85 -0.55 26.24
C SER A 121 -10.78 -0.31 25.18
N HIS A 122 -10.77 -1.10 24.10
CA HIS A 122 -9.76 -1.02 23.05
C HIS A 122 -10.39 -0.75 21.69
N PRO A 123 -9.73 0.03 20.81
CA PRO A 123 -10.16 0.20 19.44
C PRO A 123 -9.92 -1.09 18.64
N TYR A 124 -10.53 -1.16 17.46
CA TYR A 124 -10.36 -2.29 16.55
C TYR A 124 -10.35 -1.82 15.10
N VAL A 125 -9.61 -2.51 14.24
CA VAL A 125 -9.60 -2.25 12.80
C VAL A 125 -9.56 -3.57 12.06
N TYR A 126 -10.33 -3.65 10.97
CA TYR A 126 -10.27 -4.77 10.04
C TYR A 126 -10.34 -4.28 8.60
N THR A 127 -9.93 -5.17 7.70
CA THR A 127 -9.86 -4.92 6.27
C THR A 127 -10.88 -5.77 5.52
N GLN A 128 -11.57 -5.19 4.54
CA GLN A 128 -12.37 -5.91 3.55
C GLN A 128 -11.94 -5.47 2.15
N CYS A 129 -11.15 -6.31 1.47
CA CYS A 129 -10.57 -5.96 0.17
C CYS A 129 -11.48 -6.31 -1.01
N GLN A 130 -12.38 -7.30 -0.87
CA GLN A 130 -13.26 -7.69 -1.96
C GLN A 130 -14.34 -6.62 -2.19
N ALA A 131 -14.63 -6.21 -3.43
CA ALA A 131 -14.08 -6.74 -4.69
C ALA A 131 -12.78 -6.06 -5.16
N ILE A 132 -12.66 -4.74 -4.96
CA ILE A 132 -11.62 -3.88 -5.54
C ILE A 132 -11.14 -2.82 -4.55
N HIS A 133 -11.09 -3.18 -3.26
CA HIS A 133 -10.76 -2.26 -2.18
C HIS A 133 -9.31 -2.41 -1.72
N ALA A 134 -8.55 -3.41 -2.18
CA ALA A 134 -7.13 -3.55 -1.85
C ALA A 134 -6.34 -2.29 -2.24
N ARG A 135 -6.70 -1.65 -3.36
CA ARG A 135 -6.18 -0.35 -3.80
C ARG A 135 -6.38 0.83 -2.82
N SER A 136 -7.21 0.66 -1.79
CA SER A 136 -7.38 1.64 -0.70
C SER A 136 -6.54 1.34 0.53
N ILE A 137 -5.79 0.24 0.53
CA ILE A 137 -4.79 -0.10 1.54
C ILE A 137 -3.39 0.14 0.99
N PHE A 138 -3.11 -0.26 -0.26
CA PHE A 138 -1.82 -0.05 -0.92
C PHE A 138 -1.99 0.09 -2.43
N PRO A 139 -1.16 0.90 -3.12
CA PRO A 139 -1.19 0.97 -4.58
C PRO A 139 -0.81 -0.37 -5.21
N CYS A 140 -1.62 -0.88 -6.14
CA CYS A 140 -1.39 -2.20 -6.76
C CYS A 140 -2.12 -2.37 -8.09
N GLN A 141 -1.82 -3.48 -8.79
CA GLN A 141 -2.64 -3.97 -9.91
C GLN A 141 -3.83 -4.75 -9.32
N ASP A 142 -4.90 -4.04 -8.94
CA ASP A 142 -6.01 -4.58 -8.15
C ASP A 142 -7.05 -5.29 -9.03
N THR A 143 -6.62 -6.44 -9.55
CA THR A 143 -7.42 -7.32 -10.39
C THR A 143 -7.27 -8.78 -9.94
N PRO A 144 -8.35 -9.59 -9.92
CA PRO A 144 -8.25 -11.02 -9.63
C PRO A 144 -7.47 -11.82 -10.68
N ALA A 145 -7.17 -11.23 -11.85
CA ALA A 145 -6.33 -11.84 -12.88
C ALA A 145 -4.86 -11.98 -12.45
N ALA A 146 -4.40 -11.18 -11.47
CA ALA A 146 -3.05 -11.23 -10.94
C ALA A 146 -3.03 -11.87 -9.55
N ARG A 147 -2.12 -12.84 -9.33
CA ARG A 147 -1.89 -13.43 -8.00
C ARG A 147 -0.53 -12.97 -7.48
N ILE A 148 -0.53 -12.41 -6.28
CA ILE A 148 0.68 -11.88 -5.64
C ILE A 148 1.00 -12.66 -4.37
N ARG A 149 2.29 -12.83 -4.08
CA ARG A 149 2.76 -13.17 -2.73
C ARG A 149 2.94 -11.89 -1.93
N TYR A 150 2.87 -11.97 -0.61
CA TYR A 150 3.19 -10.82 0.22
C TYR A 150 3.75 -11.21 1.58
N ASP A 151 4.58 -10.32 2.12
CA ASP A 151 5.02 -10.31 3.50
C ASP A 151 4.61 -8.97 4.12
N ALA A 152 4.21 -8.96 5.39
CA ALA A 152 3.71 -7.75 6.04
C ALA A 152 4.29 -7.58 7.44
N VAL A 153 4.84 -6.41 7.70
CA VAL A 153 5.23 -5.93 9.03
C VAL A 153 4.16 -4.95 9.50
N LEU A 154 3.48 -5.28 10.59
CA LEU A 154 2.45 -4.42 11.18
C LEU A 154 2.96 -3.87 12.50
N ASN A 155 3.12 -2.55 12.55
CA ASN A 155 3.35 -1.80 13.78
C ASN A 155 1.99 -1.37 14.35
N VAL A 156 1.66 -1.98 15.49
CA VAL A 156 0.44 -1.74 16.25
C VAL A 156 0.83 -1.52 17.72
N PRO A 157 0.04 -0.73 18.48
CA PRO A 157 0.24 -0.61 19.93
C PRO A 157 0.36 -1.98 20.60
N SER A 158 1.27 -2.11 21.57
CA SER A 158 1.57 -3.38 22.26
C SER A 158 0.37 -3.98 23.02
N SER A 159 -0.62 -3.15 23.34
CA SER A 159 -1.89 -3.57 23.96
C SER A 159 -2.84 -4.28 22.97
N LEU A 160 -2.58 -4.20 21.67
CA LEU A 160 -3.42 -4.78 20.61
C LEU A 160 -2.77 -6.03 20.02
N ARG A 161 -3.61 -6.93 19.51
CA ARG A 161 -3.18 -8.11 18.75
C ARG A 161 -3.41 -7.88 17.27
N ARG A 162 -2.56 -8.49 16.45
CA ARG A 162 -2.64 -8.44 14.99
C ARG A 162 -2.93 -9.83 14.41
N TYR A 163 -3.69 -9.83 13.34
CA TYR A 163 -3.91 -11.01 12.51
C TYR A 163 -3.81 -10.58 11.06
N VAL A 164 -3.20 -11.43 10.23
CA VAL A 164 -3.04 -11.19 8.80
C VAL A 164 -3.16 -12.54 8.09
N CYS A 165 -3.67 -12.53 6.86
CA CYS A 165 -3.83 -13.74 6.04
C CYS A 165 -2.47 -14.19 5.44
N SER A 166 -1.44 -14.28 6.27
CA SER A 166 -0.09 -14.70 5.92
C SER A 166 0.58 -15.37 7.12
N SER A 167 1.39 -16.39 6.86
CA SER A 167 2.21 -17.06 7.87
C SER A 167 3.48 -16.27 8.23
N ARG A 168 3.80 -15.19 7.50
CA ARG A 168 5.03 -14.39 7.66
C ARG A 168 4.73 -12.97 8.12
N ALA A 169 4.29 -12.84 9.37
CA ALA A 169 4.03 -11.56 10.03
C ALA A 169 5.03 -11.33 11.18
N SER A 170 6.10 -10.60 10.93
CA SER A 170 7.13 -10.31 11.96
C SER A 170 6.79 -9.07 12.79
N GLN A 171 7.30 -9.03 14.02
CA GLN A 171 7.18 -7.89 14.95
C GLN A 171 8.45 -7.06 14.91
N ALA A 172 8.30 -5.73 14.87
CA ALA A 172 9.34 -4.77 15.23
C ALA A 172 8.70 -3.67 16.12
N PRO A 173 9.47 -3.02 17.03
CA PRO A 173 8.99 -2.56 18.35
C PRO A 173 8.35 -1.14 18.44
N VAL A 174 8.03 -0.75 19.69
CA VAL A 174 7.30 0.41 20.25
C VAL A 174 8.27 1.62 20.53
N PRO A 175 7.87 2.75 21.17
CA PRO A 175 7.00 3.88 20.83
C PRO A 175 7.73 5.16 20.35
N GLU A 176 9.07 5.24 20.35
CA GLU A 176 9.84 6.47 20.02
C GLU A 176 10.16 6.63 18.50
N GLU A 177 9.91 5.60 17.70
CA GLU A 177 10.35 5.54 16.28
C GLU A 177 9.37 6.14 15.26
N ALA A 178 8.14 6.49 15.66
CA ALA A 178 7.22 7.22 14.79
C ALA A 178 7.77 8.60 14.35
N LYS A 179 8.78 9.13 15.03
CA LYS A 179 9.49 10.36 14.65
C LYS A 179 10.63 10.14 13.63
N HIS A 180 11.06 8.91 13.38
CA HIS A 180 12.28 8.59 12.61
C HIS A 180 12.04 7.87 11.28
N LEU A 181 10.79 7.53 10.96
CA LEU A 181 10.39 7.05 9.62
C LEU A 181 10.62 8.08 8.51
N ASP A 182 10.93 9.35 8.87
CA ASP A 182 11.17 10.46 7.94
C ASP A 182 12.67 10.76 7.69
N ALA A 183 13.63 10.01 8.26
CA ALA A 183 15.06 10.37 8.11
C ALA A 183 16.11 9.24 8.11
N SER A 184 15.78 8.03 8.57
CA SER A 184 16.79 6.98 8.80
C SER A 184 17.02 6.02 7.63
N LEU A 185 16.17 6.02 6.60
CA LEU A 185 16.38 5.28 5.34
C LEU A 185 17.18 6.07 4.27
N VAL A 186 17.61 7.30 4.58
CA VAL A 186 18.37 8.18 3.66
C VAL A 186 19.74 8.60 4.24
N ARG A 187 20.12 8.18 5.45
CA ARG A 187 21.44 8.55 6.02
C ARG A 187 22.16 7.39 6.72
N GLY A 188 23.12 6.82 5.99
CA GLY A 188 24.48 6.56 6.49
C GLY A 188 24.76 5.27 7.27
N GLY A 189 25.61 4.42 6.69
CA GLY A 189 26.27 3.29 7.33
C GLY A 189 26.74 2.25 6.34
#